data_AF-K6Y9G3-F1
#
_entry.id   AF-K6Y9G3-F1
#
_cell.length_a   1.000
_cell.length_b   1.000
_cell.length_c   1.000
_cell.angle_alpha   90.00
_cell.angle_beta   90.00
_cell.angle_gamma   90.00
#
_symmetry.space_group_name_H-M   'P 1'
#
loop_
_entity.id
_entity.type
_entity.pdbx_description
1 polymer ?
#
loop_
_entity_poly.entity_id
_entity_poly.type
_entity_poly.pdbx_seq_one_letter_code
_entity_poly.pdbx_strand_id
1 'polypeptide(L)'
;MSLTIHVFIATSKGLVAIQSITELQDVELQSVITINGSTDLATISSAYHRFVQKSTGVIQSEFGGHSFRANISRNIDQGSSWQLPFYLAHFIQANVTSLQLGAGVVQLGQGIPKAGDVVLIATGQINTSTGAIEAVNHVPDKCMTASPQIKLWMKKGILVEFFIPANNLYTKDTSQGRDYQQTASSVHVKTTIPQILPAADCAIYPVIDISQLKEHVEQLLPAPMVQDDNPSAQTHKLVFPATRTKQLSDNSSGSDRAASNSLTLSKKAVILLLTMVPVFFIVIIAMMYWALNTNAGYTDTRFITTMKSGLYCDGNAVKQASNIAQQYVSRIPAVAFSDACSLTLITAKQIPQIWLVADSKTLIELSSIVIGEEFHWTIPLPKQQNADREYVLVVTSQYLDLADLAACKSYLSRLQQTQKPSVEILASFFSKINVNPQYISQKLVTAAN
;
A
#
# COMPACT_ATOMS: atom_id res chain seq x y z
N MET A 1 -8.13 1.00 -16.52
CA MET A 1 -8.20 2.30 -15.80
C MET A 1 -6.92 3.07 -16.11
N SER A 2 -6.96 4.41 -16.20
CA SER A 2 -5.73 5.20 -16.41
C SER A 2 -5.18 5.70 -15.07
N LEU A 3 -3.92 5.38 -14.78
CA LEU A 3 -3.22 5.87 -13.59
C LEU A 3 -2.40 7.11 -13.97
N THR A 4 -2.72 8.26 -13.39
CA THR A 4 -1.91 9.46 -13.60
C THR A 4 -0.97 9.65 -12.41
N ILE A 5 0.33 9.76 -12.68
CA ILE A 5 1.35 9.99 -11.66
C ILE A 5 1.90 11.40 -11.83
N HIS A 6 1.74 12.24 -10.83
CA HIS A 6 2.27 13.60 -10.81
C HIS A 6 3.58 13.64 -10.04
N VAL A 7 4.65 14.14 -10.66
CA VAL A 7 5.95 14.28 -10.02
C VAL A 7 6.21 15.72 -9.63
N PHE A 8 6.58 15.94 -8.37
CA PHE A 8 6.91 17.26 -7.83
C PHE A 8 8.33 17.29 -7.24
N ILE A 9 9.03 18.36 -7.53
CA ILE A 9 10.34 18.70 -6.99
C ILE A 9 10.12 19.49 -5.70
N ALA A 10 10.60 18.97 -4.56
CA ALA A 10 10.54 19.70 -3.30
C ALA A 10 11.68 20.73 -3.20
N THR A 11 11.31 22.00 -3.07
CA THR A 11 12.23 23.12 -2.86
C THR A 11 11.87 23.86 -1.57
N SER A 12 12.83 24.58 -0.99
CA SER A 12 12.58 25.40 0.21
C SER A 12 11.53 26.49 -0.04
N LYS A 13 11.36 26.90 -1.31
CA LYS A 13 10.37 27.89 -1.75
C LYS A 13 9.04 27.25 -2.20
N GLY A 14 8.85 25.95 -2.03
CA GLY A 14 7.62 25.22 -2.37
C GLY A 14 7.79 24.15 -3.46
N LEU A 15 6.69 23.44 -3.74
CA LEU A 15 6.67 22.37 -4.73
C LEU A 15 6.74 22.94 -6.16
N VAL A 16 7.52 22.30 -7.01
CA VAL A 16 7.58 22.57 -8.46
C VAL A 16 7.12 21.33 -9.19
N ALA A 17 6.04 21.42 -9.98
CA ALA A 17 5.56 20.29 -10.74
C ALA A 17 6.44 20.07 -11.97
N ILE A 18 6.77 18.81 -12.26
CA ILE A 18 7.20 18.41 -13.61
C ILE A 18 5.92 18.16 -14.39
N GLN A 19 5.63 19.03 -15.36
CA GLN A 19 4.38 19.03 -16.10
C GLN A 19 4.47 18.09 -17.29
N SER A 20 5.55 18.14 -18.05
CA SER A 20 5.78 17.23 -19.18
C SER A 20 7.26 16.94 -19.40
N ILE A 21 7.54 15.80 -20.01
CA ILE A 21 8.83 15.43 -20.57
C ILE A 21 8.56 14.83 -21.94
N THR A 22 9.13 15.44 -22.98
CA THR A 22 8.99 14.99 -24.36
C THR A 22 10.37 14.78 -24.96
N GLU A 23 10.60 13.60 -25.53
CA GLU A 23 11.82 13.33 -26.29
C GLU A 23 11.83 14.16 -27.58
N LEU A 24 12.98 14.76 -27.88
CA LEU A 24 13.22 15.47 -29.13
C LEU A 24 13.80 14.49 -30.14
N GLN A 25 13.24 14.47 -31.35
CA GLN A 25 13.68 13.54 -32.41
C GLN A 25 15.03 13.93 -33.04
N ASP A 26 15.45 15.18 -32.87
CA ASP A 26 16.69 15.69 -33.43
C ASP A 26 17.83 15.54 -32.41
N VAL A 27 18.83 14.75 -32.79
CA VAL A 27 20.00 14.40 -31.98
C VAL A 27 20.97 15.57 -31.77
N GLU A 28 20.89 16.63 -32.58
CA GLU A 28 21.73 17.82 -32.43
C GLU A 28 21.16 18.80 -31.39
N LEU A 29 19.86 18.69 -31.10
CA LEU A 29 19.22 19.55 -30.12
C LEU A 29 19.71 19.24 -28.71
N GLN A 30 19.77 20.27 -27.87
CA GLN A 30 20.07 20.13 -26.45
C GLN A 30 18.78 19.88 -25.67
N SER A 31 18.87 19.10 -24.59
CA SER A 31 17.76 18.98 -23.65
C SER A 31 17.52 20.31 -22.96
N VAL A 32 16.25 20.72 -22.89
CA VAL A 32 15.86 22.00 -22.30
C VAL A 32 14.73 21.85 -21.31
N ILE A 33 14.70 22.72 -20.31
CA ILE A 33 13.56 22.85 -19.39
C ILE A 33 12.94 24.21 -19.62
N THR A 34 11.65 24.25 -19.98
CA THR A 34 10.87 25.50 -20.04
C THR A 34 9.97 25.66 -18.81
N ILE A 35 9.50 26.88 -18.55
CA ILE A 35 8.68 27.19 -17.37
C ILE A 35 7.23 27.45 -17.77
N ASN A 36 6.29 26.65 -17.24
CA ASN A 36 4.84 26.84 -17.32
C ASN A 36 4.34 27.15 -18.75
N GLY A 37 4.71 26.30 -19.70
CA GLY A 37 4.40 26.48 -21.13
C GLY A 37 5.07 27.66 -21.86
N SER A 38 5.87 28.51 -21.19
CA SER A 38 6.55 29.65 -21.84
C SER A 38 7.79 29.22 -22.64
N THR A 39 8.41 30.18 -23.33
CA THR A 39 9.71 30.03 -24.00
C THR A 39 10.90 30.27 -23.07
N ASP A 40 10.66 30.66 -21.82
CA ASP A 40 11.71 30.93 -20.85
C ASP A 40 12.35 29.62 -20.39
N LEU A 41 13.68 29.59 -20.40
CA LEU A 41 14.45 28.46 -19.93
C LEU A 41 14.62 28.51 -18.42
N ALA A 42 14.43 27.37 -17.76
CA ALA A 42 14.77 27.23 -16.35
C ALA A 42 16.29 27.35 -16.16
N THR A 43 16.72 27.92 -15.03
CA THR A 43 18.16 28.16 -14.74
C THR A 43 18.97 26.87 -14.78
N ILE A 44 18.36 25.74 -14.40
CA ILE A 44 18.99 24.42 -14.37
C ILE A 44 19.06 23.73 -15.75
N SER A 45 18.59 24.35 -16.84
CA SER A 45 18.45 23.70 -18.16
C SER A 45 19.76 23.11 -18.69
N SER A 46 20.89 23.81 -18.55
CA SER A 46 22.20 23.31 -19.00
C SER A 46 22.70 22.14 -18.14
N ALA A 47 22.41 22.15 -16.84
CA ALA A 47 22.73 21.04 -15.94
C ALA A 47 21.85 19.82 -16.21
N TYR A 48 20.57 20.05 -16.53
CA TYR A 48 19.65 19.01 -16.97
C TYR A 48 20.12 18.34 -18.26
N HIS A 49 20.60 19.09 -19.25
CA HIS A 49 21.16 18.48 -20.44
C HIS A 49 22.32 17.52 -20.15
N ARG A 50 23.27 17.92 -19.30
CA ARG A 50 24.36 17.03 -18.86
C ARG A 50 23.85 15.82 -18.09
N PHE A 51 22.83 15.99 -17.26
CA PHE A 51 22.18 14.89 -16.54
C PHE A 51 21.48 13.89 -17.48
N VAL A 52 21.07 14.35 -18.67
CA VAL A 52 20.54 13.47 -19.72
C VAL A 52 21.64 12.70 -20.44
N GLN A 53 22.71 13.39 -20.85
CA GLN A 53 23.75 12.82 -21.72
C GLN A 53 24.40 11.56 -21.17
N LYS A 54 24.59 10.55 -22.01
CA LYS A 54 25.26 9.27 -21.65
C LYS A 54 26.68 9.44 -21.09
N SER A 55 27.40 10.50 -21.48
CA SER A 55 28.79 10.75 -21.07
C SER A 55 28.93 11.25 -19.63
N THR A 56 27.89 11.88 -19.07
CA THR A 56 27.99 12.58 -17.78
C THR A 56 26.80 12.35 -16.85
N GLY A 57 25.66 11.96 -17.42
CA GLY A 57 24.40 11.71 -16.75
C GLY A 57 24.00 10.24 -16.75
N VAL A 58 22.70 10.01 -16.51
CA VAL A 58 22.15 8.67 -16.25
C VAL A 58 20.94 8.38 -17.14
N ILE A 59 20.19 9.41 -17.57
CA ILE A 59 18.91 9.23 -18.25
C ILE A 59 19.09 8.50 -19.58
N GLN A 60 19.98 8.98 -20.46
CA GLN A 60 20.16 8.36 -21.77
C GLN A 60 20.66 6.91 -21.67
N SER A 61 21.54 6.61 -20.71
CA SER A 61 22.04 5.25 -20.52
C SER A 61 20.97 4.29 -20.01
N GLU A 62 20.01 4.78 -19.23
CA GLU A 62 19.00 3.94 -18.59
C GLU A 62 17.67 3.86 -19.35
N PHE A 63 17.24 4.96 -19.95
CA PHE A 63 15.92 5.09 -20.57
C PHE A 63 15.99 5.30 -22.09
N GLY A 64 17.20 5.46 -22.64
CA GLY A 64 17.39 5.88 -24.02
C GLY A 64 17.08 7.37 -24.22
N GLY A 65 16.92 7.75 -25.48
CA GLY A 65 16.68 9.12 -25.91
C GLY A 65 17.89 10.06 -25.76
N HIS A 66 18.06 10.94 -26.75
CA HIS A 66 19.24 11.82 -26.82
C HIS A 66 18.99 13.15 -26.10
N SER A 67 17.81 13.71 -26.32
CA SER A 67 17.48 15.07 -25.90
C SER A 67 16.02 15.16 -25.53
N PHE A 68 15.71 15.97 -24.53
CA PHE A 68 14.35 16.09 -24.00
C PHE A 68 13.97 17.54 -23.78
N ARG A 69 12.73 17.89 -24.13
CA ARG A 69 12.07 19.10 -23.65
C ARG A 69 11.22 18.75 -22.46
N ALA A 70 11.56 19.30 -21.30
CA ALA A 70 10.72 19.23 -20.12
C ALA A 70 10.04 20.56 -19.84
N ASN A 71 8.88 20.52 -19.18
CA ASN A 71 8.19 21.71 -18.70
C ASN A 71 7.95 21.61 -17.19
N ILE A 72 8.26 22.68 -16.45
CA ILE A 72 8.06 22.75 -15.01
C ILE A 72 7.21 23.95 -14.61
N SER A 73 6.47 23.86 -13.51
CA SER A 73 5.50 24.90 -13.15
C SER A 73 6.12 26.24 -12.71
N ARG A 74 7.41 26.26 -12.34
CA ARG A 74 8.14 27.45 -11.87
C ARG A 74 9.64 27.21 -11.93
N ASN A 75 10.42 28.28 -11.97
CA ASN A 75 11.88 28.17 -12.03
C ASN A 75 12.47 27.51 -10.77
N ILE A 76 13.64 26.90 -10.95
CA ILE A 76 14.51 26.36 -9.91
C ILE A 76 15.85 27.08 -10.02
N ASP A 77 16.23 27.81 -8.99
CA ASP A 77 17.35 28.74 -9.06
C ASP A 77 18.70 28.01 -9.09
N GLN A 78 18.92 27.06 -8.16
CA GLN A 78 20.21 26.41 -7.95
C GLN A 78 20.13 25.09 -7.19
N GLY A 79 21.25 24.35 -7.18
CA GLY A 79 21.44 23.09 -6.47
C GLY A 79 21.14 21.86 -7.34
N SER A 80 21.43 20.67 -6.79
CA SER A 80 21.28 19.38 -7.51
C SER A 80 20.06 18.58 -7.04
N SER A 81 19.27 19.09 -6.09
CA SER A 81 18.19 18.33 -5.48
C SER A 81 16.99 18.04 -6.40
N TRP A 82 17.02 18.58 -7.62
CA TRP A 82 16.05 18.32 -8.68
C TRP A 82 16.35 17.03 -9.46
N GLN A 83 17.56 16.46 -9.34
CA GLN A 83 17.95 15.29 -10.14
C GLN A 83 17.06 14.08 -9.85
N LEU A 84 16.82 13.77 -8.58
CA LEU A 84 15.94 12.66 -8.17
C LEU A 84 14.51 12.74 -8.74
N PRO A 85 13.76 13.85 -8.59
CA PRO A 85 12.44 13.96 -9.21
C PRO A 85 12.47 13.94 -10.75
N PHE A 86 13.49 14.50 -11.40
CA PHE A 86 13.61 14.39 -12.87
C PHE A 86 13.86 12.95 -13.32
N TYR A 87 14.69 12.23 -12.57
CA TYR A 87 14.92 10.81 -12.78
C TYR A 87 13.60 10.01 -12.67
N LEU A 88 12.79 10.26 -11.65
CA LEU A 88 11.46 9.65 -11.50
C LEU A 88 10.53 9.95 -12.68
N ALA A 89 10.50 11.20 -13.14
CA ALA A 89 9.64 11.59 -14.25
C ALA A 89 10.05 10.89 -15.57
N HIS A 90 11.37 10.73 -15.81
CA HIS A 90 11.87 9.93 -16.93
C HIS A 90 11.55 8.45 -16.79
N PHE A 91 11.73 7.88 -15.59
CA PHE A 91 11.36 6.50 -15.31
C PHE A 91 9.89 6.24 -15.63
N ILE A 92 8.98 7.11 -15.17
CA ILE A 92 7.56 7.01 -15.50
C ILE A 92 7.37 7.13 -17.00
N GLN A 93 7.91 8.16 -17.65
CA GLN A 93 7.74 8.40 -19.09
C GLN A 93 8.22 7.22 -19.97
N ALA A 94 9.34 6.58 -19.62
CA ALA A 94 9.86 5.42 -20.33
C ALA A 94 8.96 4.19 -20.20
N ASN A 95 8.37 3.99 -19.01
CA ASN A 95 7.45 2.90 -18.74
C ASN A 95 6.04 3.15 -19.32
N VAL A 96 5.62 4.41 -19.45
CA VAL A 96 4.37 4.79 -20.14
C VAL A 96 4.36 4.31 -21.59
N THR A 97 5.50 4.40 -22.28
CA THR A 97 5.65 3.94 -23.67
C THR A 97 5.63 2.40 -23.78
N SER A 98 6.10 1.70 -22.75
CA SER A 98 6.23 0.24 -22.75
C SER A 98 4.95 -0.49 -22.28
N LEU A 99 4.10 0.16 -21.47
CA LEU A 99 2.91 -0.43 -20.84
C LEU A 99 1.60 -0.15 -21.61
N GLN A 100 1.65 0.32 -22.86
CA GLN A 100 0.45 0.55 -23.68
C GLN A 100 -0.27 -0.73 -24.14
N LEU A 101 0.28 -1.91 -23.89
CA LEU A 101 -0.28 -3.20 -24.29
C LEU A 101 -0.89 -3.92 -23.09
N GLY A 102 -2.13 -3.55 -22.74
CA GLY A 102 -3.01 -4.37 -21.91
C GLY A 102 -3.37 -3.77 -20.54
N ALA A 103 -4.61 -3.32 -20.44
CA ALA A 103 -5.41 -3.09 -19.22
C ALA A 103 -5.23 -1.79 -18.37
N GLY A 104 -4.19 -0.99 -18.55
CA GLY A 104 -4.14 0.33 -17.90
C GLY A 104 -3.13 1.31 -18.50
N VAL A 105 -3.55 2.55 -18.75
CA VAL A 105 -2.66 3.61 -19.25
C VAL A 105 -2.05 4.32 -18.05
N VAL A 106 -0.78 4.05 -17.76
CA VAL A 106 0.00 4.93 -16.87
C VAL A 106 0.36 6.18 -17.67
N GLN A 107 0.33 7.36 -17.07
CA GLN A 107 0.81 8.59 -17.71
C GLN A 107 1.41 9.56 -16.69
N LEU A 108 2.36 10.38 -17.15
CA LEU A 108 2.90 11.50 -16.38
C LEU A 108 1.88 12.65 -16.33
N GLY A 109 1.50 13.05 -15.12
CA GLY A 109 0.51 14.09 -14.87
C GLY A 109 1.09 15.51 -14.94
N GLN A 110 0.26 16.46 -15.40
CA GLN A 110 0.63 17.87 -15.63
C GLN A 110 0.73 18.74 -14.36
N GLY A 111 0.99 18.14 -13.19
CA GLY A 111 1.05 18.88 -11.91
C GLY A 111 -0.27 19.34 -11.30
N ILE A 112 -1.43 18.83 -11.74
CA ILE A 112 -2.76 19.13 -11.17
C ILE A 112 -3.43 17.82 -10.71
N PRO A 113 -3.11 17.30 -9.50
CA PRO A 113 -3.60 16.02 -9.04
C PRO A 113 -5.11 16.02 -8.76
N LYS A 114 -5.78 14.93 -9.14
CA LYS A 114 -7.20 14.64 -8.92
C LYS A 114 -7.36 13.34 -8.11
N ALA A 115 -8.56 13.09 -7.61
CA ALA A 115 -8.85 11.85 -6.89
C ALA A 115 -8.60 10.63 -7.80
N GLY A 116 -7.89 9.62 -7.28
CA GLY A 116 -7.43 8.46 -8.06
C GLY A 116 -6.06 8.62 -8.70
N ASP A 117 -5.46 9.81 -8.67
CA ASP A 117 -4.08 10.03 -9.09
C ASP A 117 -3.09 9.71 -7.96
N VAL A 118 -1.81 9.58 -8.32
CA VAL A 118 -0.70 9.41 -7.39
C VAL A 118 0.22 10.64 -7.48
N VAL A 119 0.71 11.10 -6.33
CA VAL A 119 1.64 12.22 -6.22
C VAL A 119 2.96 11.75 -5.63
N LEU A 120 4.03 11.87 -6.41
CA LEU A 120 5.39 11.60 -5.97
C LEU A 120 6.12 12.92 -5.77
N ILE A 121 6.44 13.26 -4.54
CA ILE A 121 7.26 14.41 -4.18
C ILE A 121 8.67 13.90 -3.94
N ALA A 122 9.69 14.52 -4.52
CA ALA A 122 11.06 14.08 -4.29
C ALA A 122 12.05 15.24 -4.16
N THR A 123 13.13 14.98 -3.42
CA THR A 123 14.33 15.83 -3.37
C THR A 123 15.55 14.94 -3.20
N GLY A 124 16.61 15.20 -3.95
CA GLY A 124 17.81 14.37 -3.87
C GLY A 124 18.77 14.63 -5.02
N GLN A 125 20.05 14.40 -4.76
CA GLN A 125 21.11 14.40 -5.76
C GLN A 125 21.43 12.95 -6.12
N ILE A 126 21.72 12.68 -7.40
CA ILE A 126 22.07 11.34 -7.86
C ILE A 126 23.58 11.31 -8.14
N ASN A 127 24.27 10.35 -7.53
CA ASN A 127 25.61 10.00 -7.95
C ASN A 127 25.53 9.16 -9.23
N THR A 128 25.94 9.72 -10.37
CA THR A 128 25.75 9.10 -11.68
C THR A 128 26.65 7.87 -11.91
N SER A 129 27.71 7.71 -11.12
CA SER A 129 28.62 6.56 -11.21
C SER A 129 28.15 5.37 -10.36
N THR A 130 27.53 5.63 -9.21
CA THR A 130 27.15 4.58 -8.24
C THR A 130 25.64 4.34 -8.17
N GLY A 131 24.82 5.25 -8.68
CA GLY A 131 23.36 5.22 -8.53
C GLY A 131 22.86 5.63 -7.14
N ALA A 132 23.75 6.01 -6.21
CA ALA A 132 23.38 6.40 -4.86
C ALA A 132 22.64 7.74 -4.81
N ILE A 133 21.64 7.84 -3.92
CA ILE A 133 20.93 9.09 -3.64
C ILE A 133 21.64 9.85 -2.52
N GLU A 134 22.29 10.95 -2.90
CA GLU A 134 23.10 11.77 -2.01
C GLU A 134 22.26 12.80 -1.25
N ALA A 135 22.73 13.14 -0.04
CA ALA A 135 22.07 14.10 0.83
C ALA A 135 22.01 15.50 0.21
N VAL A 136 20.91 16.20 0.46
CA VAL A 136 20.70 17.58 -0.01
C VAL A 136 20.35 18.50 1.14
N ASN A 137 20.59 19.80 0.98
CA ASN A 137 20.34 20.76 2.04
C ASN A 137 18.85 21.06 2.22
N HIS A 138 18.51 21.58 3.41
CA HIS A 138 17.19 22.13 3.74
C HIS A 138 16.01 21.16 3.56
N VAL A 139 16.21 19.86 3.78
CA VAL A 139 15.12 18.86 3.74
C VAL A 139 14.00 19.19 4.74
N PRO A 140 14.27 19.62 5.99
CA PRO A 140 13.21 20.03 6.91
C PRO A 140 12.36 21.17 6.33
N ASP A 141 13.00 22.23 5.81
CA ASP A 141 12.30 23.38 5.21
C ASP A 141 11.48 22.97 3.98
N LYS A 142 12.04 22.14 3.10
CA LYS A 142 11.35 21.58 1.93
C LYS A 142 10.09 20.82 2.33
N CYS A 143 10.18 20.02 3.39
CA CYS A 143 9.04 19.28 3.92
C CYS A 143 8.01 20.21 4.57
N MET A 144 8.43 21.14 5.42
CA MET A 144 7.52 22.12 6.03
C MET A 144 6.76 22.93 4.97
N THR A 145 7.44 23.40 3.92
CA THR A 145 6.79 24.15 2.84
C THR A 145 5.85 23.28 2.00
N ALA A 146 6.13 21.98 1.85
CA ALA A 146 5.26 21.05 1.13
C ALA A 146 4.05 20.56 1.95
N SER A 147 4.18 20.50 3.28
CA SER A 147 3.20 19.86 4.18
C SER A 147 1.75 20.35 4.01
N PRO A 148 1.45 21.66 3.86
CA PRO A 148 0.08 22.13 3.67
C PRO A 148 -0.58 21.52 2.42
N GLN A 149 0.16 21.42 1.33
CA GLN A 149 -0.35 20.86 0.07
C GLN A 149 -0.50 19.34 0.15
N ILE A 150 0.44 18.66 0.80
CA ILE A 150 0.36 17.21 1.06
C ILE A 150 -0.92 16.88 1.82
N LYS A 151 -1.18 17.59 2.93
CA LYS A 151 -2.40 17.41 3.74
C LYS A 151 -3.67 17.63 2.92
N LEU A 152 -3.67 18.62 2.03
CA LEU A 152 -4.81 18.89 1.15
C LEU A 152 -5.06 17.74 0.17
N TRP A 153 -4.01 17.19 -0.45
CA TRP A 153 -4.13 16.06 -1.37
C TRP A 153 -4.56 14.78 -0.67
N MET A 154 -3.97 14.48 0.50
CA MET A 154 -4.38 13.31 1.31
C MET A 154 -5.86 13.40 1.73
N LYS A 155 -6.35 14.59 2.12
CA LYS A 155 -7.77 14.81 2.42
C LYS A 155 -8.69 14.54 1.22
N LYS A 156 -8.19 14.66 0.00
CA LYS A 156 -8.92 14.37 -1.25
C LYS A 156 -8.82 12.90 -1.68
N GLY A 157 -8.21 12.02 -0.87
CA GLY A 157 -8.01 10.62 -1.20
C GLY A 157 -6.94 10.39 -2.28
N ILE A 158 -6.00 11.32 -2.43
CA ILE A 158 -4.88 11.22 -3.37
C ILE A 158 -3.71 10.58 -2.61
N LEU A 159 -3.10 9.54 -3.19
CA LEU A 159 -1.90 8.93 -2.64
C LEU A 159 -0.72 9.90 -2.79
N VAL A 160 -0.01 10.18 -1.70
CA VAL A 160 1.14 11.09 -1.69
C VAL A 160 2.32 10.43 -1.02
N GLU A 161 3.47 10.38 -1.70
CA GLU A 161 4.74 9.92 -1.14
C GLU A 161 5.81 11.00 -1.27
N PHE A 162 6.65 11.15 -0.24
CA PHE A 162 7.75 12.11 -0.21
C PHE A 162 9.10 11.40 -0.13
N PHE A 163 9.79 11.26 -1.26
CA PHE A 163 11.13 10.68 -1.33
C PHE A 163 12.22 11.67 -0.88
N ILE A 164 13.05 11.23 0.07
CA ILE A 164 14.25 11.96 0.52
C ILE A 164 15.47 11.04 0.53
N PRO A 165 16.70 11.58 0.49
CA PRO A 165 17.90 10.78 0.64
C PRO A 165 17.96 10.18 2.05
N ALA A 166 18.28 8.90 2.18
CA ALA A 166 18.34 8.23 3.49
C ALA A 166 19.32 8.93 4.46
N ASN A 167 20.42 9.48 3.94
CA ASN A 167 21.41 10.22 4.72
C ASN A 167 20.89 11.55 5.28
N ASN A 168 19.80 12.11 4.73
CA ASN A 168 19.15 13.29 5.28
C ASN A 168 18.32 13.01 6.55
N LEU A 169 18.08 11.75 6.90
CA LEU A 169 17.49 11.39 8.18
C LEU A 169 18.44 11.64 9.36
N TYR A 170 19.75 11.83 9.09
CA TYR A 170 20.81 11.90 10.09
C TYR A 170 21.55 13.26 10.13
N THR A 171 20.96 14.35 9.62
CA THR A 171 21.63 15.65 9.65
C THR A 171 21.48 16.31 11.02
N LYS A 172 22.60 16.43 11.75
CA LYS A 172 22.77 17.44 12.82
C LYS A 172 22.64 18.82 12.17
N ASP A 173 21.70 19.64 12.63
CA ASP A 173 21.60 21.04 12.22
C ASP A 173 22.88 21.78 12.64
N THR A 174 23.80 21.98 11.69
CA THR A 174 24.93 22.90 11.85
C THR A 174 24.45 24.30 11.47
N SER A 175 23.64 24.89 12.34
CA SER A 175 23.22 26.29 12.22
C SER A 175 23.37 27.01 13.56
N GLN A 176 24.60 27.05 14.08
CA GLN A 176 25.06 28.12 14.98
C GLN A 176 26.61 28.20 15.03
N GLY A 177 27.15 29.21 14.34
CA GLY A 177 28.22 30.11 14.80
C GLY A 177 29.64 29.60 15.13
N ARG A 178 30.59 30.23 14.42
CA ARG A 178 31.98 30.62 14.81
C ARG A 178 33.12 29.60 14.68
N ASP A 179 34.23 30.17 14.19
CA ASP A 179 35.58 29.65 14.09
C ASP A 179 36.03 28.82 15.31
N TYR A 180 36.75 27.73 15.05
CA TYR A 180 38.06 27.44 15.66
C TYR A 180 38.71 26.24 14.96
N GLN A 181 39.92 26.43 14.44
CA GLN A 181 40.86 25.34 14.11
C GLN A 181 41.35 24.70 15.42
N GLN A 182 41.38 23.36 15.53
CA GLN A 182 42.60 22.55 15.75
C GLN A 182 42.34 21.06 16.03
N THR A 183 43.00 20.23 15.20
CA THR A 183 43.76 18.98 15.49
C THR A 183 43.28 17.91 16.47
N ALA A 184 43.06 16.71 15.89
CA ALA A 184 43.48 15.35 16.29
C ALA A 184 43.23 14.83 17.73
N SER A 185 42.46 13.74 17.85
CA SER A 185 42.91 12.42 18.35
C SER A 185 41.74 11.45 18.55
N SER A 186 42.00 10.17 18.28
CA SER A 186 41.14 9.00 18.47
C SER A 186 40.59 8.84 19.89
N VAL A 187 39.37 8.28 20.05
CA VAL A 187 38.96 7.25 21.05
C VAL A 187 37.42 7.02 21.02
N HIS A 188 37.03 5.78 21.32
CA HIS A 188 35.71 5.13 21.29
C HIS A 188 34.46 5.86 21.84
N VAL A 189 33.37 5.69 21.08
CA VAL A 189 32.01 5.25 21.47
C VAL A 189 31.41 5.79 22.77
N LYS A 190 30.44 6.70 22.61
CA LYS A 190 29.12 6.70 23.29
C LYS A 190 28.14 7.47 22.40
N THR A 191 27.36 6.75 21.61
CA THR A 191 26.41 7.35 20.65
C THR A 191 25.14 7.79 21.38
N THR A 192 25.23 8.91 22.09
CA THR A 192 24.06 9.68 22.51
C THR A 192 23.44 10.29 21.25
N ILE A 193 22.25 9.84 20.86
CA ILE A 193 21.50 10.33 19.70
C ILE A 193 20.95 11.73 20.04
N PRO A 194 21.38 12.81 19.36
CA PRO A 194 20.71 14.12 19.47
C PRO A 194 19.54 14.20 18.48
N GLN A 195 18.54 14.99 18.87
CA GLN A 195 17.19 15.15 18.29
C GLN A 195 17.12 15.22 16.75
N ILE A 196 16.18 14.45 16.20
CA ILE A 196 15.85 14.33 14.77
C ILE A 196 14.73 15.36 14.44
N LEU A 197 14.78 15.90 13.22
CA LEU A 197 13.84 16.81 12.53
C LEU A 197 12.53 17.17 13.28
N PRO A 198 12.14 18.47 13.34
CA PRO A 198 10.84 18.86 13.89
C PRO A 198 9.73 18.08 13.20
N ALA A 199 8.72 17.67 13.97
CA ALA A 199 7.61 16.78 13.59
C ALA A 199 6.91 17.19 12.28
N ALA A 200 7.53 16.86 11.15
CA ALA A 200 7.07 17.30 9.85
C ALA A 200 6.24 16.18 9.24
N ASP A 201 4.93 16.40 9.15
CA ASP A 201 3.87 15.53 8.63
C ASP A 201 3.99 15.25 7.11
N CYS A 202 5.21 15.11 6.59
CA CYS A 202 5.42 14.62 5.23
C CYS A 202 5.42 13.11 5.28
N ALA A 203 4.73 12.45 4.35
CA ALA A 203 4.77 11.00 4.17
C ALA A 203 6.17 10.58 3.64
N ILE A 204 7.19 10.69 4.50
CA ILE A 204 8.59 10.57 4.13
C ILE A 204 8.93 9.11 3.84
N TYR A 205 9.50 8.89 2.65
CA TYR A 205 10.10 7.65 2.22
C TYR A 205 11.61 7.85 2.00
N PRO A 206 12.50 7.31 2.85
CA PRO A 206 13.94 7.42 2.67
C PRO A 206 14.43 6.47 1.57
N VAL A 207 15.23 7.00 0.66
CA VAL A 207 15.78 6.27 -0.49
C VAL A 207 17.30 6.25 -0.43
N ILE A 208 17.89 5.08 -0.64
CA ILE A 208 19.35 4.87 -0.61
C ILE A 208 19.93 5.00 -2.01
N ASP A 209 19.29 4.38 -3.00
CA ASP A 209 19.76 4.33 -4.39
C ASP A 209 18.61 4.27 -5.40
N ILE A 210 18.96 4.41 -6.67
CA ILE A 210 18.04 4.36 -7.81
C ILE A 210 17.34 3.00 -7.96
N SER A 211 17.99 1.88 -7.63
CA SER A 211 17.41 0.54 -7.78
C SER A 211 16.26 0.34 -6.79
N GLN A 212 16.48 0.71 -5.52
CA GLN A 212 15.45 0.71 -4.48
C GLN A 212 14.27 1.61 -4.86
N LEU A 213 14.56 2.78 -5.44
CA LEU A 213 13.53 3.71 -5.90
C LEU A 213 12.66 3.10 -7.00
N LYS A 214 13.28 2.49 -8.01
CA LYS A 214 12.59 1.84 -9.13
C LYS A 214 11.68 0.72 -8.64
N GLU A 215 12.20 -0.19 -7.83
CA GLU A 215 11.43 -1.31 -7.28
C GLU A 215 10.17 -0.82 -6.54
N HIS A 216 10.32 0.21 -5.71
CA HIS A 216 9.19 0.81 -4.98
C HIS A 216 8.16 1.46 -5.92
N VAL A 217 8.60 2.22 -6.93
CA VAL A 217 7.68 2.88 -7.86
C VAL A 217 7.01 1.87 -8.79
N GLU A 218 7.69 0.79 -9.19
CA GLU A 218 7.12 -0.31 -9.98
C GLU A 218 5.98 -1.00 -9.24
N GLN A 219 6.07 -1.13 -7.91
CA GLN A 219 4.96 -1.65 -7.09
C GLN A 219 3.71 -0.75 -7.12
N LEU A 220 3.87 0.54 -7.47
CA LEU A 220 2.74 1.46 -7.68
C LEU A 220 2.15 1.36 -9.09
N LEU A 221 2.87 0.73 -10.03
CA LEU A 221 2.43 0.56 -11.41
C LEU A 221 1.51 -0.67 -11.55
N PRO A 222 0.52 -0.65 -12.46
CA PRO A 222 -0.26 -1.84 -12.78
C PRO A 222 0.65 -2.96 -13.32
N ALA A 223 0.49 -4.19 -12.82
CA ALA A 223 1.29 -5.33 -13.29
C ALA A 223 1.02 -5.63 -14.79
N PRO A 224 2.05 -5.92 -15.60
CA PRO A 224 1.85 -6.38 -16.96
C PRO A 224 1.19 -7.77 -16.96
N MET A 225 0.12 -7.94 -17.74
CA MET A 225 -0.46 -9.26 -17.97
C MET A 225 0.49 -10.07 -18.85
N VAL A 226 0.91 -11.24 -18.38
CA VAL A 226 1.64 -12.21 -19.19
C VAL A 226 0.72 -12.66 -20.33
N GLN A 227 1.13 -12.33 -21.55
CA GLN A 227 0.49 -12.78 -22.78
C GLN A 227 1.04 -14.17 -23.10
N ASP A 228 0.25 -15.21 -22.82
CA ASP A 228 0.53 -16.57 -23.29
C ASP A 228 0.32 -16.62 -24.82
N ASP A 229 1.40 -16.42 -25.57
CA ASP A 229 1.47 -16.72 -27.00
C ASP A 229 2.36 -17.95 -27.21
N ASN A 230 1.75 -19.12 -27.47
CA ASN A 230 2.01 -19.84 -28.73
C ASN A 230 1.04 -21.01 -29.03
N PRO A 231 0.83 -21.34 -30.33
CA PRO A 231 -0.19 -22.23 -30.84
C PRO A 231 0.32 -23.65 -31.23
N SER A 232 -0.66 -24.55 -31.42
CA SER A 232 -0.65 -25.74 -32.29
C SER A 232 0.23 -26.95 -31.96
N ALA A 233 -0.43 -28.06 -31.60
CA ALA A 233 -0.20 -29.37 -32.20
C ALA A 233 -1.47 -30.23 -32.08
N GLN A 234 -2.03 -30.58 -33.23
CA GLN A 234 -3.20 -31.42 -33.40
C GLN A 234 -2.95 -32.85 -32.95
N THR A 235 -3.98 -33.54 -32.46
CA THR A 235 -4.26 -34.90 -32.94
C THR A 235 -5.74 -35.24 -32.82
N HIS A 236 -6.31 -35.58 -33.97
CA HIS A 236 -7.68 -36.00 -34.21
C HIS A 236 -8.03 -37.34 -33.55
N LYS A 237 -9.30 -37.49 -33.13
CA LYS A 237 -10.22 -38.59 -33.52
C LYS A 237 -11.64 -38.24 -33.01
N LEU A 238 -12.54 -37.76 -33.87
CA LEU A 238 -13.51 -38.53 -34.68
C LEU A 238 -14.47 -39.39 -33.83
N VAL A 239 -15.74 -38.98 -33.74
CA VAL A 239 -16.92 -39.57 -34.42
C VAL A 239 -18.21 -39.18 -33.67
N PHE A 240 -19.01 -38.29 -34.26
CA PHE A 240 -20.48 -38.36 -34.25
C PHE A 240 -20.89 -39.24 -35.45
N PRO A 241 -22.03 -39.98 -35.48
CA PRO A 241 -23.36 -39.35 -35.56
C PRO A 241 -24.57 -40.21 -35.09
N ALA A 242 -25.76 -39.60 -34.97
CA ALA A 242 -26.91 -39.93 -35.84
C ALA A 242 -28.21 -39.23 -35.38
N THR A 243 -28.77 -38.52 -36.35
CA THR A 243 -30.08 -37.88 -36.47
C THR A 243 -31.23 -38.87 -36.60
N ARG A 244 -32.42 -38.56 -36.04
CA ARG A 244 -33.70 -38.72 -36.78
C ARG A 244 -34.90 -38.04 -36.10
N THR A 245 -35.47 -37.08 -36.81
CA THR A 245 -36.86 -36.61 -36.69
C THR A 245 -37.81 -37.51 -37.48
N LYS A 246 -39.01 -37.78 -36.96
CA LYS A 246 -40.23 -37.90 -37.78
C LYS A 246 -41.52 -37.80 -36.94
N GLN A 247 -42.42 -36.94 -37.40
CA GLN A 247 -43.84 -36.84 -37.07
C GLN A 247 -44.59 -38.14 -37.41
N LEU A 248 -45.73 -38.42 -36.75
CA LEU A 248 -47.09 -38.31 -37.32
C LEU A 248 -48.12 -38.96 -36.34
N SER A 249 -49.31 -38.38 -36.27
CA SER A 249 -50.65 -39.02 -36.26
C SER A 249 -51.62 -38.45 -35.23
N ASP A 250 -52.69 -37.87 -35.78
CA ASP A 250 -53.91 -37.40 -35.17
C ASP A 250 -54.74 -38.50 -34.47
N ASN A 251 -55.65 -38.02 -33.62
CA ASN A 251 -57.10 -38.29 -33.60
C ASN A 251 -57.74 -38.84 -32.31
N SER A 252 -58.77 -38.10 -31.94
CA SER A 252 -60.11 -38.53 -31.46
C SER A 252 -60.35 -38.78 -29.97
N SER A 253 -61.19 -37.89 -29.43
CA SER A 253 -62.46 -38.14 -28.73
C SER A 253 -62.55 -39.06 -27.50
N GLY A 254 -63.09 -38.48 -26.42
CA GLY A 254 -64.34 -38.99 -25.86
C GLY A 254 -64.32 -39.64 -24.47
N SER A 255 -64.88 -38.91 -23.49
CA SER A 255 -65.86 -39.34 -22.47
C SER A 255 -65.48 -40.39 -21.40
N ASP A 256 -65.56 -39.90 -20.15
CA ASP A 256 -66.11 -40.50 -18.93
C ASP A 256 -65.62 -41.86 -18.42
N ARG A 257 -65.06 -41.84 -17.19
CA ARG A 257 -65.76 -42.35 -15.99
C ARG A 257 -64.95 -42.18 -14.71
N ALA A 258 -65.68 -41.79 -13.68
CA ALA A 258 -65.25 -41.76 -12.28
C ALA A 258 -64.88 -43.15 -11.76
N ALA A 259 -63.84 -43.21 -10.91
CA ALA A 259 -63.70 -44.20 -9.86
C ALA A 259 -62.89 -43.58 -8.71
N SER A 260 -63.62 -43.00 -7.77
CA SER A 260 -63.15 -42.58 -6.46
C SER A 260 -62.79 -43.81 -5.62
N ASN A 261 -61.51 -43.99 -5.29
CA ASN A 261 -61.08 -44.87 -4.21
C ASN A 261 -60.69 -44.02 -3.00
N SER A 262 -61.59 -43.97 -2.03
CA SER A 262 -61.38 -43.35 -0.73
C SER A 262 -60.46 -44.23 0.13
N LEU A 263 -59.24 -43.75 0.37
CA LEU A 263 -58.41 -44.27 1.45
C LEU A 263 -58.93 -43.69 2.77
N THR A 264 -59.67 -44.53 3.50
CA THR A 264 -60.13 -44.25 4.86
C THR A 264 -58.95 -44.23 5.81
N LEU A 265 -58.36 -43.05 6.00
CA LEU A 265 -57.35 -42.82 7.03
C LEU A 265 -58.04 -42.84 8.40
N SER A 266 -57.67 -43.79 9.24
CA SER A 266 -58.16 -43.93 10.62
C SER A 266 -58.09 -42.59 11.37
N LYS A 267 -59.16 -42.20 12.06
CA LYS A 267 -59.23 -40.96 12.87
C LYS A 267 -58.06 -40.81 13.85
N LYS A 268 -57.48 -41.91 14.33
CA LYS A 268 -56.27 -41.87 15.19
C LYS A 268 -55.00 -41.51 14.42
N ALA A 269 -54.88 -41.93 13.15
CA ALA A 269 -53.79 -41.53 12.27
C ALA A 269 -53.93 -40.07 11.82
N VAL A 270 -55.17 -39.58 11.59
CA VAL A 270 -55.43 -38.16 11.27
C VAL A 270 -55.09 -37.24 12.43
N ILE A 271 -55.42 -37.61 13.68
CA ILE A 271 -55.08 -36.81 14.86
C ILE A 271 -53.57 -36.82 15.12
N LEU A 272 -52.89 -37.96 14.94
CA LEU A 272 -51.43 -38.05 15.07
C LEU A 272 -50.71 -37.22 13.98
N LEU A 273 -51.22 -37.22 12.75
CA LEU A 273 -50.73 -36.38 11.65
C LEU A 273 -51.02 -34.89 11.92
N LEU A 274 -52.18 -34.53 12.47
CA LEU A 274 -52.52 -33.12 12.76
C LEU A 274 -51.69 -32.52 13.91
N THR A 275 -51.20 -33.33 14.86
CA THR A 275 -50.33 -32.85 15.94
C THR A 275 -48.84 -32.92 15.57
N MET A 276 -48.42 -33.89 14.76
CA MET A 276 -47.03 -34.00 14.31
C MET A 276 -46.68 -32.97 13.24
N VAL A 277 -47.58 -32.63 12.32
CA VAL A 277 -47.31 -31.69 11.23
C VAL A 277 -46.91 -30.28 11.72
N PRO A 278 -47.61 -29.63 12.68
CA PRO A 278 -47.18 -28.31 13.16
C PRO A 278 -45.88 -28.39 13.96
N VAL A 279 -45.66 -29.44 14.74
CA VAL A 279 -44.39 -29.62 15.48
C VAL A 279 -43.23 -29.85 14.51
N PHE A 280 -43.43 -30.65 13.47
CA PHE A 280 -42.42 -30.92 12.44
C PHE A 280 -42.14 -29.67 11.59
N PHE A 281 -43.16 -28.86 11.27
CA PHE A 281 -42.96 -27.57 10.62
C PHE A 281 -42.27 -26.56 11.53
N ILE A 282 -42.56 -26.53 12.83
CA ILE A 282 -41.84 -25.66 13.78
C ILE A 282 -40.38 -26.11 13.91
N VAL A 283 -40.10 -27.41 13.92
CA VAL A 283 -38.72 -27.94 13.94
C VAL A 283 -38.00 -27.68 12.62
N ILE A 284 -38.66 -27.85 11.46
CA ILE A 284 -38.07 -27.51 10.16
C ILE A 284 -37.85 -26.00 10.06
N ILE A 285 -38.79 -25.16 10.47
CA ILE A 285 -38.63 -23.71 10.49
C ILE A 285 -37.52 -23.33 11.46
N ALA A 286 -37.42 -23.96 12.64
CA ALA A 286 -36.32 -23.71 13.58
C ALA A 286 -34.97 -24.19 13.04
N MET A 287 -34.91 -25.32 12.33
CA MET A 287 -33.72 -25.83 11.65
C MET A 287 -33.35 -24.99 10.43
N MET A 288 -34.32 -24.45 9.70
CA MET A 288 -34.12 -23.60 8.54
C MET A 288 -33.77 -22.17 8.98
N TYR A 289 -34.32 -21.70 10.10
CA TYR A 289 -33.90 -20.49 10.79
C TYR A 289 -32.49 -20.67 11.37
N TRP A 290 -32.16 -21.83 11.94
CA TRP A 290 -30.78 -22.16 12.29
C TRP A 290 -29.89 -22.24 11.05
N ALA A 291 -30.28 -22.89 9.95
CA ALA A 291 -29.47 -23.04 8.75
C ALA A 291 -29.26 -21.72 7.98
N LEU A 292 -30.26 -20.83 7.99
CA LEU A 292 -30.16 -19.49 7.40
C LEU A 292 -29.48 -18.49 8.35
N ASN A 293 -29.48 -18.76 9.66
CA ASN A 293 -28.77 -17.95 10.66
C ASN A 293 -27.40 -18.55 11.05
N THR A 294 -27.04 -19.72 10.51
CA THR A 294 -25.67 -20.23 10.43
C THR A 294 -24.97 -19.64 9.20
N ASN A 295 -25.09 -18.32 9.02
CA ASN A 295 -23.90 -17.55 8.67
C ASN A 295 -23.12 -17.31 9.96
N ALA A 296 -22.75 -18.39 10.65
CA ALA A 296 -21.59 -18.40 11.53
C ALA A 296 -20.40 -18.30 10.57
N GLY A 297 -20.17 -17.07 10.08
CA GLY A 297 -19.16 -16.79 9.08
C GLY A 297 -17.85 -17.32 9.60
N TYR A 298 -17.27 -18.29 8.92
CA TYR A 298 -15.88 -18.61 9.11
C TYR A 298 -15.10 -17.34 8.75
N THR A 299 -14.63 -16.62 9.76
CA THR A 299 -13.75 -15.47 9.55
C THR A 299 -12.40 -16.05 9.18
N ASP A 300 -12.14 -16.08 7.88
CA ASP A 300 -10.84 -16.30 7.26
C ASP A 300 -9.93 -15.08 7.49
N THR A 301 -9.81 -14.70 8.77
CA THR A 301 -8.87 -13.71 9.26
C THR A 301 -7.73 -14.46 9.91
N ARG A 302 -6.53 -14.32 9.35
CA ARG A 302 -5.33 -15.01 9.81
C ARG A 302 -4.16 -14.06 9.88
N PHE A 303 -3.34 -14.21 10.91
CA PHE A 303 -2.11 -13.47 11.08
C PHE A 303 -0.94 -14.34 10.64
N ILE A 304 -0.21 -13.89 9.64
CA ILE A 304 0.96 -14.58 9.10
C ILE A 304 2.21 -13.89 9.62
N THR A 305 3.06 -14.65 10.31
CA THR A 305 4.42 -14.25 10.62
C THR A 305 5.38 -15.04 9.74
N THR A 306 6.18 -14.33 8.94
CA THR A 306 7.23 -14.94 8.13
C THR A 306 8.54 -14.81 8.88
N MET A 307 9.22 -15.92 9.13
CA MET A 307 10.47 -16.00 9.88
C MET A 307 11.60 -16.56 9.02
N LYS A 308 12.84 -16.18 9.30
CA LYS A 308 14.01 -16.68 8.60
C LYS A 308 14.10 -18.19 8.66
N SER A 309 14.57 -18.79 7.57
CA SER A 309 15.02 -20.18 7.53
C SER A 309 16.54 -20.16 7.44
N GLY A 310 17.22 -20.48 8.54
CA GLY A 310 18.66 -20.22 8.67
C GLY A 310 18.96 -18.73 8.82
N LEU A 311 19.79 -18.18 7.91
CA LEU A 311 20.28 -16.78 7.99
C LEU A 311 19.48 -15.78 7.13
N TYR A 312 18.60 -16.25 6.24
CA TYR A 312 18.01 -15.41 5.19
C TYR A 312 16.47 -15.36 5.24
N CYS A 313 15.93 -14.22 4.81
CA CYS A 313 14.52 -14.01 4.51
C CYS A 313 14.29 -14.27 3.03
N ASP A 314 14.41 -15.52 2.60
CA ASP A 314 14.27 -15.94 1.21
C ASP A 314 12.98 -16.76 0.99
N GLY A 315 12.85 -17.38 -0.18
CA GLY A 315 11.71 -18.25 -0.50
C GLY A 315 11.54 -19.45 0.44
N ASN A 316 12.54 -19.78 1.25
CA ASN A 316 12.50 -20.87 2.22
C ASN A 316 12.06 -20.41 3.63
N ALA A 317 11.80 -19.11 3.82
CA ALA A 317 11.35 -18.55 5.08
C ALA A 317 10.12 -19.29 5.63
N VAL A 318 10.13 -19.59 6.94
CA VAL A 318 9.07 -20.32 7.62
C VAL A 318 7.90 -19.39 7.85
N LYS A 319 6.72 -19.74 7.32
CA LYS A 319 5.47 -19.00 7.56
C LYS A 319 4.67 -19.66 8.67
N GLN A 320 4.45 -18.92 9.75
CA GLN A 320 3.56 -19.33 10.83
C GLN A 320 2.23 -18.59 10.70
N ALA A 321 1.16 -19.34 10.48
CA ALA A 321 -0.20 -18.81 10.46
C ALA A 321 -0.85 -18.96 11.84
N SER A 322 -1.40 -17.87 12.37
CA SER A 322 -2.23 -17.85 13.57
C SER A 322 -3.64 -17.45 13.18
N ASN A 323 -4.60 -18.35 13.38
CA ASN A 323 -6.01 -18.05 13.14
C ASN A 323 -6.51 -17.04 14.19
N ILE A 324 -7.16 -15.98 13.73
CA ILE A 324 -7.75 -14.97 14.63
C ILE A 324 -9.13 -15.47 15.04
N ALA A 325 -9.27 -15.80 16.32
CA ALA A 325 -10.55 -16.19 16.86
C ALA A 325 -11.54 -15.01 16.76
N GLN A 326 -12.84 -15.31 16.66
CA GLN A 326 -13.93 -14.31 16.74
C GLN A 326 -14.15 -13.78 18.16
N GLN A 327 -13.05 -13.62 18.88
CA GLN A 327 -13.03 -13.08 20.23
C GLN A 327 -12.61 -11.62 20.15
N TYR A 328 -13.03 -10.86 21.16
CA TYR A 328 -12.70 -9.44 21.31
C TYR A 328 -11.18 -9.18 21.30
N VAL A 329 -10.39 -10.13 21.79
CA VAL A 329 -8.94 -10.05 21.87
C VAL A 329 -8.31 -11.34 21.37
N SER A 330 -7.39 -11.24 20.42
CA SER A 330 -6.52 -12.33 19.98
C SER A 330 -5.07 -11.99 20.32
N ARG A 331 -4.34 -12.93 20.93
CA ARG A 331 -2.91 -12.76 21.25
C ARG A 331 -2.11 -13.72 20.38
N ILE A 332 -1.26 -13.16 19.53
CA ILE A 332 -0.42 -13.90 18.60
C ILE A 332 0.88 -14.30 19.30
N PRO A 333 1.42 -15.50 19.03
CA PRO A 333 2.69 -15.94 19.61
C PRO A 333 3.80 -14.91 19.42
N ALA A 334 4.62 -14.73 20.46
CA ALA A 334 5.74 -13.81 20.40
C ALA A 334 6.79 -14.29 19.40
N VAL A 335 7.40 -13.35 18.66
CA VAL A 335 8.45 -13.66 17.67
C VAL A 335 9.68 -12.81 17.94
N ALA A 336 10.86 -13.40 17.77
CA ALA A 336 12.12 -12.68 17.95
C ALA A 336 12.38 -11.72 16.77
N PHE A 337 12.90 -10.54 17.08
CA PHE A 337 13.23 -9.54 16.06
C PHE A 337 14.24 -10.03 15.02
N SER A 338 15.23 -10.79 15.46
CA SER A 338 16.26 -11.37 14.59
C SER A 338 15.68 -12.29 13.54
N ASP A 339 14.53 -12.90 13.85
CA ASP A 339 13.97 -14.00 13.08
C ASP A 339 12.79 -13.52 12.22
N ALA A 340 12.10 -12.45 12.61
CA ALA A 340 10.97 -11.90 11.86
C ALA A 340 11.40 -11.22 10.54
N CYS A 341 10.89 -11.73 9.43
CA CYS A 341 11.04 -11.14 8.10
C CYS A 341 9.87 -10.22 7.74
N SER A 342 8.64 -10.65 8.04
CA SER A 342 7.43 -9.86 7.79
C SER A 342 6.29 -10.29 8.69
N LEU A 343 5.37 -9.36 8.92
CA LEU A 343 4.13 -9.56 9.67
C LEU A 343 2.97 -9.09 8.79
N THR A 344 1.98 -9.94 8.60
CA THR A 344 0.84 -9.63 7.73
C THR A 344 -0.45 -10.13 8.36
N LEU A 345 -1.44 -9.26 8.46
CA LEU A 345 -2.81 -9.66 8.75
C LEU A 345 -3.54 -9.88 7.41
N ILE A 346 -4.17 -11.04 7.24
CA ILE A 346 -4.95 -11.38 6.06
C ILE A 346 -6.41 -11.46 6.47
N THR A 347 -7.29 -10.84 5.70
CA THR A 347 -8.74 -10.83 5.94
C THR A 347 -9.48 -11.17 4.66
N ALA A 348 -10.42 -12.11 4.69
CA ALA A 348 -11.26 -12.44 3.52
C ALA A 348 -12.35 -11.41 3.19
N LYS A 349 -12.62 -10.47 4.11
CA LYS A 349 -13.58 -9.38 3.88
C LYS A 349 -12.85 -8.05 3.97
N GLN A 350 -13.34 -7.08 3.20
CA GLN A 350 -12.84 -5.71 3.29
C GLN A 350 -13.17 -5.16 4.68
N ILE A 351 -12.12 -4.85 5.43
CA ILE A 351 -12.24 -4.16 6.71
C ILE A 351 -12.08 -2.66 6.43
N PRO A 352 -12.99 -1.79 6.92
CA PRO A 352 -12.90 -0.36 6.67
C PRO A 352 -11.56 0.24 7.08
N GLN A 353 -11.11 -0.06 8.30
CA GLN A 353 -9.85 0.46 8.84
C GLN A 353 -9.22 -0.52 9.83
N ILE A 354 -7.88 -0.58 9.77
CA ILE A 354 -7.06 -1.30 10.76
C ILE A 354 -5.97 -0.35 11.22
N TRP A 355 -5.85 -0.20 12.53
CA TRP A 355 -4.90 0.70 13.15
C TRP A 355 -3.86 -0.09 13.93
N LEU A 356 -2.58 0.21 13.72
CA LEU A 356 -1.50 -0.26 14.57
C LEU A 356 -1.24 0.77 15.67
N VAL A 357 -1.36 0.34 16.93
CA VAL A 357 -0.90 1.08 18.11
C VAL A 357 0.41 0.44 18.58
N ALA A 358 1.50 1.18 18.46
CA ALA A 358 2.81 0.76 18.95
C ALA A 358 2.99 1.11 20.43
N ASP A 359 3.88 0.39 21.11
CA ASP A 359 4.28 0.67 22.49
C ASP A 359 4.84 2.10 22.70
N SER A 360 5.38 2.70 21.64
CA SER A 360 5.81 4.10 21.54
C SER A 360 4.66 5.12 21.53
N LYS A 361 3.40 4.67 21.69
CA LYS A 361 2.18 5.49 21.60
C LYS A 361 1.91 6.03 20.19
N THR A 362 2.60 5.49 19.19
CA THR A 362 2.38 5.83 17.79
C THR A 362 1.14 5.10 17.29
N LEU A 363 0.29 5.84 16.57
CA LEU A 363 -0.90 5.32 15.90
C LEU A 363 -0.68 5.39 14.39
N ILE A 364 -0.77 4.25 13.71
CA ILE A 364 -0.54 4.11 12.26
C ILE A 364 -1.78 3.48 11.63
N GLU A 365 -2.33 4.10 10.58
CA GLU A 365 -3.35 3.45 9.74
C GLU A 365 -2.65 2.46 8.82
N LEU A 366 -3.10 1.21 8.79
CA LEU A 366 -2.61 0.24 7.84
C LEU A 366 -3.38 0.35 6.53
N SER A 367 -2.68 0.20 5.41
CA SER A 367 -3.30 0.01 4.10
C SER A 367 -3.39 -1.48 3.78
N SER A 368 -4.42 -1.86 3.03
CA SER A 368 -4.54 -3.22 2.48
C SER A 368 -4.12 -3.25 1.02
N ILE A 369 -3.57 -4.38 0.61
CA ILE A 369 -3.33 -4.75 -0.78
C ILE A 369 -4.20 -5.97 -1.06
N VAL A 370 -4.89 -6.00 -2.20
CA VAL A 370 -5.73 -7.13 -2.60
C VAL A 370 -4.87 -8.14 -3.36
N ILE A 371 -4.81 -9.38 -2.89
CA ILE A 371 -4.10 -10.48 -3.55
C ILE A 371 -5.11 -11.64 -3.70
N GLY A 372 -5.50 -11.93 -4.93
CA GLY A 372 -6.62 -12.84 -5.18
C GLY A 372 -7.93 -12.27 -4.63
N GLU A 373 -8.62 -13.03 -3.77
CA GLU A 373 -9.86 -12.61 -3.08
C GLU A 373 -9.62 -12.18 -1.62
N GLU A 374 -8.36 -12.04 -1.20
CA GLU A 374 -7.98 -11.72 0.17
C GLU A 374 -7.38 -10.30 0.27
N PHE A 375 -7.55 -9.66 1.43
CA PHE A 375 -6.96 -8.37 1.76
C PHE A 375 -5.77 -8.55 2.70
N HIS A 376 -4.60 -8.09 2.27
CA HIS A 376 -3.33 -8.21 2.98
C HIS A 376 -2.93 -6.88 3.59
N TRP A 377 -2.81 -6.86 4.91
CA TRP A 377 -2.44 -5.69 5.71
C TRP A 377 -1.03 -5.88 6.25
N THR A 378 -0.06 -5.18 5.66
CA THR A 378 1.34 -5.29 6.06
C THR A 378 1.59 -4.51 7.34
N ILE A 379 2.16 -5.16 8.34
CA ILE A 379 2.47 -4.56 9.63
C ILE A 379 3.96 -4.22 9.64
N PRO A 380 4.33 -2.94 9.80
CA PRO A 380 5.73 -2.53 9.75
C PRO A 380 6.52 -3.10 10.93
N LEU A 381 7.70 -3.64 10.65
CA LEU A 381 8.66 -4.03 11.68
C LEU A 381 9.41 -2.79 12.19
N PRO A 382 9.68 -2.69 13.51
CA PRO A 382 10.41 -1.56 14.07
C PRO A 382 11.87 -1.63 13.67
N LYS A 383 12.43 -0.47 13.30
CA LYS A 383 13.87 -0.34 13.00
C LYS A 383 14.74 -0.49 14.24
N GLN A 384 14.21 -0.16 15.42
CA GLN A 384 14.90 -0.28 16.71
C GLN A 384 14.49 -1.57 17.42
N GLN A 385 15.30 -2.61 17.25
CA GLN A 385 15.07 -3.97 17.76
C GLN A 385 15.78 -4.23 19.09
N ASN A 386 16.11 -3.18 19.84
CA ASN A 386 16.94 -3.27 21.06
C ASN A 386 16.12 -3.50 22.35
N ALA A 387 14.79 -3.59 22.24
CA ALA A 387 13.89 -3.81 23.37
C ALA A 387 12.62 -4.50 22.90
N ASP A 388 12.03 -5.33 23.78
CA ASP A 388 10.73 -5.94 23.54
C ASP A 388 9.66 -4.91 23.19
N ARG A 389 8.91 -5.18 22.13
CA ARG A 389 7.79 -4.36 21.66
C ARG A 389 6.50 -5.16 21.72
N GLU A 390 5.42 -4.47 21.99
CA GLU A 390 4.08 -5.01 21.84
C GLU A 390 3.31 -4.10 20.91
N TYR A 391 2.69 -4.71 19.90
CA TYR A 391 1.85 -4.08 18.91
C TYR A 391 0.42 -4.52 19.14
N VAL A 392 -0.49 -3.55 19.17
CA VAL A 392 -1.92 -3.83 19.23
C VAL A 392 -2.54 -3.33 17.94
N LEU A 393 -3.06 -4.24 17.14
CA LEU A 393 -3.91 -3.92 16.00
C LEU A 393 -5.34 -3.71 16.51
N VAL A 394 -5.93 -2.59 16.14
CA VAL A 394 -7.32 -2.24 16.39
C VAL A 394 -8.07 -2.36 15.07
N VAL A 395 -8.90 -3.38 14.98
CA VAL A 395 -9.67 -3.73 13.79
C VAL A 395 -11.10 -3.23 13.98
N THR A 396 -11.53 -2.25 13.20
CA THR A 396 -12.86 -1.63 13.35
C THR A 396 -13.80 -2.06 12.24
N SER A 397 -15.05 -2.38 12.59
CA SER A 397 -16.12 -2.67 11.62
C SER A 397 -16.74 -1.40 11.01
N GLN A 398 -16.37 -0.23 11.53
CA GLN A 398 -16.82 1.08 11.07
C GLN A 398 -15.61 2.00 10.86
N TYR A 399 -15.81 3.01 10.03
CA TYR A 399 -14.81 4.05 9.81
C TYR A 399 -14.78 5.00 11.03
N LEU A 400 -13.60 5.26 11.55
CA LEU A 400 -13.36 6.28 12.57
C LEU A 400 -13.09 7.62 11.88
N ASP A 401 -13.82 8.65 12.27
CA ASP A 401 -13.64 9.96 11.68
C ASP A 401 -12.40 10.68 12.23
N LEU A 402 -12.11 11.86 11.69
CA LEU A 402 -10.95 12.65 12.11
C LEU A 402 -11.00 13.06 13.60
N ALA A 403 -12.20 13.22 14.16
CA ALA A 403 -12.38 13.59 15.56
C ALA A 403 -12.06 12.40 16.48
N ASP A 404 -12.55 11.21 16.14
CA ASP A 404 -12.24 9.96 16.86
C ASP A 404 -10.74 9.68 16.85
N LEU A 405 -10.08 9.89 15.70
CA LEU A 405 -8.64 9.70 15.55
C LEU A 405 -7.83 10.74 16.34
N ALA A 406 -8.23 12.01 16.30
CA ALA A 406 -7.60 13.05 17.10
C ALA A 406 -7.79 12.78 18.61
N ALA A 407 -8.96 12.30 19.02
CA ALA A 407 -9.25 11.91 20.39
C ALA A 407 -8.37 10.72 20.83
N CYS A 408 -8.21 9.70 19.98
CA CYS A 408 -7.35 8.55 20.26
C CYS A 408 -5.88 8.97 20.40
N LYS A 409 -5.37 9.77 19.45
CA LYS A 409 -4.00 10.32 19.53
C LYS A 409 -3.78 11.15 20.78
N SER A 410 -4.76 12.00 21.16
CA SER A 410 -4.70 12.78 22.40
C SER A 410 -4.77 11.91 23.64
N TYR A 411 -5.53 10.82 23.62
CA TYR A 411 -5.60 9.87 24.72
C TYR A 411 -4.26 9.16 24.91
N LEU A 412 -3.66 8.65 23.83
CA LEU A 412 -2.36 7.98 23.85
C LEU A 412 -1.23 8.91 24.34
N SER A 413 -1.23 10.18 23.93
CA SER A 413 -0.20 11.14 24.36
C SER A 413 -0.26 11.51 25.83
N ARG A 414 -1.45 11.39 26.47
CA ARG A 414 -1.64 11.66 27.90
C ARG A 414 -1.27 10.49 28.81
N LEU A 415 -1.03 9.29 28.26
CA LEU A 415 -0.56 8.16 29.05
C LEU A 415 0.78 8.52 29.71
N GLN A 416 0.97 8.08 30.95
CA GLN A 416 2.22 8.31 31.69
C GLN A 416 3.42 7.79 30.89
N GLN A 417 4.61 8.37 31.09
CA GLN A 417 5.79 8.01 30.29
C GLN A 417 6.16 6.53 30.42
N THR A 418 5.88 5.91 31.57
CA THR A 418 6.11 4.48 31.86
C THR A 418 4.96 3.57 31.42
N GLN A 419 3.79 4.11 31.11
CA GLN A 419 2.60 3.34 30.75
C GLN A 419 2.58 3.08 29.24
N LYS A 420 2.76 1.81 28.87
CA LYS A 420 2.67 1.35 27.48
C LYS A 420 1.21 1.13 27.07
N PRO A 421 0.81 1.48 25.84
CA PRO A 421 -0.49 1.08 25.31
C PRO A 421 -0.68 -0.44 25.38
N SER A 422 -1.79 -0.87 25.98
CA SER A 422 -2.22 -2.26 26.05
C SER A 422 -3.65 -2.39 25.54
N VAL A 423 -4.10 -3.62 25.32
CA VAL A 423 -5.49 -3.88 24.89
C VAL A 423 -6.48 -3.30 25.90
N GLU A 424 -6.22 -3.40 27.20
CA GLU A 424 -7.12 -2.92 28.25
C GLU A 424 -7.22 -1.37 28.26
N ILE A 425 -6.09 -0.69 28.04
CA ILE A 425 -6.04 0.77 27.92
C ILE A 425 -6.82 1.24 26.70
N LEU A 426 -6.62 0.57 25.55
CA LEU A 426 -7.32 0.90 24.32
C LEU A 426 -8.81 0.60 24.42
N ALA A 427 -9.20 -0.55 24.98
CA ALA A 427 -10.59 -0.92 25.22
C ALA A 427 -11.32 0.14 26.08
N SER A 428 -10.66 0.67 27.12
CA SER A 428 -11.24 1.74 27.95
C SER A 428 -11.45 3.06 27.18
N PHE A 429 -10.65 3.35 26.16
CA PHE A 429 -10.86 4.50 25.29
C PHE A 429 -12.02 4.25 24.32
N PHE A 430 -11.98 3.14 23.57
CA PHE A 430 -12.97 2.85 22.54
C PHE A 430 -14.38 2.66 23.11
N SER A 431 -14.50 2.16 24.36
CA SER A 431 -15.78 2.11 25.06
C SER A 431 -16.39 3.50 25.32
N LYS A 432 -15.58 4.56 25.48
CA LYS A 432 -16.09 5.93 25.71
C LYS A 432 -16.62 6.59 24.45
N ILE A 433 -16.13 6.17 23.29
CA ILE A 433 -16.59 6.66 21.98
C ILE A 433 -17.59 5.70 21.32
N ASN A 434 -18.11 4.71 22.07
CA ASN A 434 -19.08 3.72 21.61
C ASN A 434 -18.63 2.92 20.37
N VAL A 435 -17.34 2.64 20.27
CA VAL A 435 -16.78 1.79 19.21
C VAL A 435 -16.36 0.46 19.83
N ASN A 436 -16.71 -0.64 19.16
CA ASN A 436 -16.39 -2.00 19.61
C ASN A 436 -15.42 -2.69 18.64
N PRO A 437 -14.12 -2.35 18.67
CA PRO A 437 -13.15 -2.97 17.78
C PRO A 437 -12.73 -4.35 18.26
N GLN A 438 -12.17 -5.15 17.35
CA GLN A 438 -11.42 -6.34 17.70
C GLN A 438 -9.94 -5.98 17.89
N TYR A 439 -9.29 -6.59 18.88
CA TYR A 439 -7.88 -6.36 19.18
C TYR A 439 -7.04 -7.58 18.83
N ILE A 440 -5.92 -7.35 18.15
CA ILE A 440 -4.90 -8.38 17.89
C ILE A 440 -3.59 -7.89 18.48
N SER A 441 -3.11 -8.54 19.54
CA SER A 441 -1.80 -8.23 20.13
C SER A 441 -0.71 -9.14 19.56
N GLN A 442 0.40 -8.54 19.14
CA GLN A 442 1.62 -9.22 18.71
C GLN A 442 2.79 -8.71 19.57
N LYS A 443 3.50 -9.64 20.23
CA LYS A 443 4.74 -9.31 20.93
C LYS A 443 5.94 -9.61 20.04
N LEU A 444 6.87 -8.67 19.94
CA LEU A 444 8.16 -8.85 19.30
C LEU A 444 9.23 -8.77 20.37
N VAL A 445 10.01 -9.84 20.51
CA VAL A 445 10.99 -9.99 21.59
C VAL A 445 12.41 -9.80 21.06
N THR A 446 13.26 -9.24 21.89
CA THR A 446 14.70 -9.32 21.66
C THR A 446 15.15 -10.78 21.74
N ALA A 447 16.08 -11.19 20.89
CA ALA A 447 16.64 -12.54 21.00
C ALA A 447 17.25 -12.69 22.40
N ALA A 448 16.93 -13.79 23.09
CA ALA A 448 17.63 -14.12 24.32
C ALA A 448 19.09 -14.40 23.94
N ASN A 449 20.02 -13.61 24.49
CA ASN A 449 21.46 -13.89 24.39
C ASN A 449 21.79 -15.26 24.99
#